data_AF-H3A2C5-F1
#
_entry.id   AF-H3A2C5-F1
#
_cell.length_a   1.000
_cell.length_b   1.000
_cell.length_c   1.000
_cell.angle_alpha   90.00
_cell.angle_beta   90.00
_cell.angle_gamma   90.00
#
_symmetry.space_group_name_H-M   'P 1'
#
loop_
_entity.id
_entity.type
_entity.pdbx_description
1 polymer ?
#
loop_
_entity_poly.entity_id
_entity_poly.type
_entity_poly.pdbx_seq_one_letter_code
_entity_poly.pdbx_strand_id
1 'polypeptide(L)'
;MSSPALVAGRDVAVAAGAAGVAPGSAGRALHVELPSQQRRLRHLRSIAARNIVNKNGYHLLDTYFTLHFCNDTRIFKEFYKSEVIKDSLNPTWRSLDFGLMPDHLDTSVLCFVVRIWGGKNEQYQMLIEWKVNLDGLKYMGQQIHACNPNEIIFGLNDGYYGALFDYKDHTEKKRSSLHVELSSVRNSYSVFSLLRLHTAQRAIKQTQVTVQKIGKEIEEKLRLTASSNELKKESECLQLKILVLQNELERQKRALGRELEALQKEQRVMQAKGEAFATKHECLQTEKEALNELRKECTAKRESFLKTNAQLTIRCRQLLSELSYIYPIDMNDQRDYFICGVKLPNSEDFQAKDDGSIAVALGYTAHLVLMISYFLQVPLRYPIVHKGSRSAIKDNIIDKLSEKERE
;
A
#
# COMPACT_ATOMS: atom_id res chain seq x y z
N MET A 1 20.91 11.79 28.73
CA MET A 1 21.17 12.82 29.76
C MET A 1 21.71 14.07 29.08
N SER A 2 20.86 15.07 28.91
CA SER A 2 21.15 16.52 28.86
C SER A 2 19.85 17.20 28.39
N SER A 3 19.24 17.93 29.32
CA SER A 3 17.94 18.61 29.21
C SER A 3 18.01 19.88 28.32
N PRO A 4 16.85 20.44 27.92
CA PRO A 4 16.70 21.33 26.76
C PRO A 4 16.72 22.82 27.14
N ALA A 5 17.05 23.69 26.17
CA ALA A 5 16.95 25.13 26.28
C ALA A 5 15.60 25.63 25.70
N LEU A 6 14.77 26.22 26.56
CA LEU A 6 13.73 27.18 26.18
C LEU A 6 14.39 28.48 25.68
N VAL A 7 13.73 29.23 24.80
CA VAL A 7 13.33 30.64 25.03
C VAL A 7 12.68 31.27 23.78
N ALA A 8 11.52 31.90 24.05
CA ALA A 8 10.86 33.04 23.41
C ALA A 8 10.28 32.92 21.99
N GLY A 9 8.95 32.68 21.97
CA GLY A 9 8.06 33.19 20.94
C GLY A 9 8.03 34.72 20.94
N ARG A 10 7.93 35.30 19.75
CA ARG A 10 7.84 36.74 19.51
C ARG A 10 6.41 37.04 19.05
N ASP A 11 5.61 37.56 19.96
CA ASP A 11 4.28 38.11 19.68
C ASP A 11 4.41 39.37 18.82
N VAL A 12 3.79 39.33 17.64
CA VAL A 12 3.66 40.49 16.75
C VAL A 12 2.38 41.23 17.14
N ALA A 13 2.55 42.36 17.82
CA ALA A 13 1.48 43.28 18.15
C ALA A 13 0.91 43.93 16.87
N VAL A 14 -0.34 43.60 16.55
CA VAL A 14 -1.14 44.24 15.50
C VAL A 14 -1.74 45.52 16.08
N ALA A 15 -1.20 46.67 15.68
CA ALA A 15 -1.79 47.98 15.98
C ALA A 15 -2.88 48.29 14.94
N ALA A 16 -4.14 48.23 15.39
CA ALA A 16 -5.31 48.66 14.65
C ALA A 16 -5.37 50.20 14.60
N GLY A 17 -5.05 50.77 13.44
CA GLY A 17 -5.26 52.19 13.14
C GLY A 17 -6.63 52.41 12.50
N ALA A 18 -7.65 52.62 13.33
CA ALA A 18 -8.95 53.12 12.90
C ALA A 18 -8.86 54.65 12.71
N ALA A 19 -8.79 55.11 11.46
CA ALA A 19 -8.97 56.52 11.11
C ALA A 19 -10.36 56.68 10.48
N GLY A 20 -11.31 57.14 11.29
CA GLY A 20 -12.57 57.71 10.82
C GLY A 20 -12.48 59.21 10.56
N VAL A 21 -13.60 59.77 10.09
CA VAL A 21 -13.91 61.19 9.81
C VAL A 21 -13.54 61.63 8.38
N ALA A 22 -14.42 62.13 7.50
CA ALA A 22 -15.85 62.45 7.56
C ALA A 22 -16.38 62.58 6.11
N PRO A 23 -17.71 62.48 5.88
CA PRO A 23 -18.30 62.73 4.58
C PRO A 23 -18.19 64.22 4.23
N GLY A 24 -17.59 64.52 3.07
CA GLY A 24 -17.63 65.86 2.52
C GLY A 24 -19.07 66.33 2.37
N SER A 25 -19.36 67.48 2.99
CA SER A 25 -20.59 68.24 2.85
C SER A 25 -20.96 68.42 1.37
N ALA A 26 -21.81 67.55 0.84
CA ALA A 26 -22.56 67.83 -0.37
C ALA A 26 -23.45 69.03 -0.06
N GLY A 27 -23.16 70.18 -0.68
CA GLY A 27 -23.99 71.37 -0.57
C GLY A 27 -25.46 70.99 -0.80
N ARG A 28 -26.35 71.45 0.08
CA ARG A 28 -27.80 71.19 0.02
C ARG A 28 -28.33 71.60 -1.35
N ALA A 29 -28.37 70.67 -2.30
CA ALA A 29 -29.05 70.84 -3.56
C ALA A 29 -30.55 70.83 -3.24
N LEU A 30 -31.17 72.01 -3.22
CA LEU A 30 -32.62 72.13 -3.17
C LEU A 30 -33.16 71.54 -4.49
N HIS A 31 -33.94 70.46 -4.40
CA HIS A 31 -34.56 69.87 -5.58
C HIS A 31 -35.57 70.86 -6.18
N VAL A 32 -35.38 71.17 -7.47
CA VAL A 32 -36.27 72.02 -8.26
C VAL A 32 -36.61 71.25 -9.54
N GLU A 33 -37.87 70.86 -9.72
CA GLU A 33 -38.32 70.23 -10.97
C GLU A 33 -38.30 71.25 -12.12
N LEU A 34 -37.21 71.27 -12.89
CA LEU A 34 -37.10 72.02 -14.14
C LEU A 34 -37.48 71.11 -15.31
N PRO A 35 -38.37 71.54 -16.23
CA PRO A 35 -38.70 70.77 -17.43
C PRO A 35 -37.51 70.46 -18.34
N SER A 36 -36.39 71.19 -18.19
CA SER A 36 -35.14 71.02 -18.95
C SER A 36 -34.10 70.13 -18.26
N GLN A 37 -34.37 69.59 -17.06
CA GLN A 37 -33.41 68.80 -16.32
C GLN A 37 -33.23 67.40 -16.96
N GLN A 38 -32.07 67.16 -17.57
CA GLN A 38 -31.75 65.86 -18.16
C GLN A 38 -31.11 64.93 -17.12
N ARG A 39 -31.78 63.81 -16.79
CA ARG A 39 -31.24 62.78 -15.89
C ARG A 39 -30.55 61.70 -16.71
N ARG A 40 -29.35 61.28 -16.30
CA ARG A 40 -28.49 60.36 -17.05
C ARG A 40 -27.89 59.33 -16.09
N LEU A 41 -27.43 58.18 -16.59
CA LEU A 41 -26.86 57.12 -15.76
C LEU A 41 -25.71 57.62 -14.87
N ARG A 42 -24.83 58.50 -15.36
CA ARG A 42 -23.76 59.14 -14.56
C ARG A 42 -24.22 59.90 -13.30
N HIS A 43 -25.52 60.22 -13.20
CA HIS A 43 -26.09 60.89 -12.03
C HIS A 43 -26.62 59.92 -10.98
N LEU A 44 -26.66 58.61 -11.26
CA LEU A 44 -27.12 57.58 -10.34
C LEU A 44 -26.07 57.32 -9.26
N ARG A 45 -26.46 57.46 -8.00
CA ARG A 45 -25.56 57.26 -6.85
C ARG A 45 -25.91 56.03 -6.06
N SER A 46 -27.17 55.72 -5.81
CA SER A 46 -27.54 54.56 -5.00
C SER A 46 -28.82 53.89 -5.49
N ILE A 47 -28.96 52.60 -5.21
CA ILE A 47 -30.19 51.84 -5.42
C ILE A 47 -30.58 51.21 -4.08
N ALA A 48 -31.87 51.22 -3.77
CA ALA A 48 -32.44 50.51 -2.63
C ALA A 48 -33.69 49.76 -3.08
N ALA A 49 -34.00 48.65 -2.42
CA ALA A 49 -35.26 47.96 -2.60
C ALA A 49 -35.94 47.72 -1.24
N ARG A 50 -37.27 47.73 -1.23
CA ARG A 50 -38.09 47.66 -0.03
C ARG A 50 -39.20 46.63 -0.20
N ASN A 51 -39.53 45.96 0.92
CA ASN A 51 -40.58 44.94 1.02
C ASN A 51 -40.54 43.90 -0.11
N ILE A 52 -39.37 43.31 -0.35
CA ILE A 52 -39.20 42.29 -1.38
C ILE A 52 -40.03 41.05 -1.02
N VAL A 53 -40.97 40.67 -1.88
CA VAL A 53 -41.86 39.52 -1.66
C VAL A 53 -41.13 38.23 -2.05
N ASN A 54 -41.03 37.30 -1.10
CA ASN A 54 -40.37 36.03 -1.33
C ASN A 54 -41.30 34.99 -1.97
N LYS A 55 -40.85 34.34 -3.05
CA LYS A 55 -41.54 33.19 -3.68
C LYS A 55 -41.04 31.82 -3.19
N ASN A 56 -39.97 31.79 -2.38
CA ASN A 56 -39.19 30.59 -2.05
C ASN A 56 -39.36 30.10 -0.60
N GLY A 57 -40.41 30.52 0.12
CA GLY A 57 -40.79 29.96 1.44
C GLY A 57 -39.92 30.36 2.64
N TYR A 58 -38.86 31.16 2.47
CA TYR A 58 -38.01 31.67 3.56
C TYR A 58 -38.49 33.02 4.11
N HIS A 59 -38.30 33.29 5.40
CA HIS A 59 -38.72 34.57 6.00
C HIS A 59 -37.82 35.77 5.66
N LEU A 60 -36.53 35.54 5.36
CA LEU A 60 -35.53 36.55 4.99
C LEU A 60 -34.66 36.03 3.84
N LEU A 61 -34.11 36.93 3.01
CA LEU A 61 -33.40 36.63 1.77
C LEU A 61 -32.04 37.32 1.69
N ASP A 62 -31.07 36.68 1.04
CA ASP A 62 -29.83 37.29 0.58
C ASP A 62 -30.05 37.89 -0.80
N THR A 63 -29.81 39.20 -0.98
CA THR A 63 -30.17 39.93 -2.20
C THR A 63 -29.01 40.72 -2.80
N TYR A 64 -28.92 40.72 -4.13
CA TYR A 64 -28.01 41.58 -4.91
C TYR A 64 -28.70 42.05 -6.19
N PHE A 65 -28.20 43.13 -6.80
CA PHE A 65 -28.69 43.61 -8.08
C PHE A 65 -27.62 43.60 -9.17
N THR A 66 -28.09 43.51 -10.41
CA THR A 66 -27.27 43.69 -11.61
C THR A 66 -27.85 44.79 -12.49
N LEU A 67 -26.97 45.58 -13.12
CA LEU A 67 -27.34 46.62 -14.08
C LEU A 67 -26.98 46.19 -15.49
N HIS A 68 -27.92 46.40 -16.39
CA HIS A 68 -27.82 46.03 -17.79
C HIS A 68 -28.21 47.20 -18.69
N PHE A 69 -27.49 47.38 -19.80
CA PHE A 69 -27.99 48.23 -20.87
C PHE A 69 -29.15 47.54 -21.59
N CYS A 70 -30.10 48.31 -22.10
CA CYS A 70 -31.24 47.80 -22.84
C CYS A 70 -31.47 48.66 -24.08
N ASN A 71 -31.58 47.99 -25.23
CA ASN A 71 -32.17 48.55 -26.44
C ASN A 71 -33.59 47.97 -26.61
N ASP A 72 -34.41 48.53 -27.50
CA ASP A 72 -35.83 48.16 -27.65
C ASP A 72 -36.10 46.67 -27.93
N THR A 73 -35.08 45.90 -28.34
CA THR A 73 -35.20 44.48 -28.68
C THR A 73 -34.28 43.53 -27.91
N ARG A 74 -33.28 44.01 -27.14
CA ARG A 74 -32.34 43.14 -26.36
C ARG A 74 -31.81 43.81 -25.08
N ILE A 75 -31.63 42.99 -24.04
CA ILE A 75 -30.94 43.33 -22.79
C ILE A 75 -29.49 42.82 -22.90
N PHE A 76 -28.51 43.70 -22.74
CA PHE A 76 -27.08 43.35 -22.80
C PHE A 76 -26.59 42.68 -21.51
N LYS A 77 -25.39 42.10 -21.56
CA LYS A 77 -24.72 41.50 -20.38
C LYS A 77 -24.55 42.55 -19.27
N GLU A 78 -24.59 42.11 -18.01
CA GLU A 78 -24.40 42.98 -16.85
C GLU A 78 -23.10 43.77 -16.97
N PHE A 79 -23.17 45.10 -16.88
CA PHE A 79 -21.99 45.95 -16.77
C PHE A 79 -21.61 46.18 -15.30
N TYR A 80 -22.55 45.95 -14.37
CA TYR A 80 -22.33 46.11 -12.94
C TYR A 80 -23.08 45.03 -12.15
N LYS A 81 -22.43 44.49 -11.14
CA LYS A 81 -22.98 43.55 -10.15
C LYS A 81 -22.69 44.09 -8.75
N SER A 82 -23.72 44.21 -7.93
CA SER A 82 -23.59 44.71 -6.56
C SER A 82 -23.06 43.65 -5.59
N GLU A 83 -22.73 44.09 -4.39
CA GLU A 83 -22.57 43.23 -3.22
C GLU A 83 -23.90 42.57 -2.81
N VAL A 84 -23.78 41.46 -2.06
CA VAL A 84 -24.91 40.70 -1.52
C VAL A 84 -25.24 41.18 -0.11
N ILE A 85 -26.48 41.61 0.11
CA ILE A 85 -27.01 41.98 1.44
C ILE A 85 -27.79 40.80 1.99
N LYS A 86 -27.36 40.30 3.15
CA LYS A 86 -27.90 39.07 3.75
C LYS A 86 -29.10 39.31 4.65
N ASP A 87 -29.98 38.31 4.72
CA ASP A 87 -31.14 38.22 5.61
C ASP A 87 -31.97 39.54 5.73
N SER A 88 -32.25 40.20 4.60
CA SER A 88 -33.03 41.46 4.59
C SER A 88 -33.99 41.54 3.41
N LEU A 89 -35.24 41.92 3.69
CA LEU A 89 -36.26 42.23 2.69
C LEU A 89 -36.22 43.71 2.25
N ASN A 90 -35.32 44.49 2.83
CA ASN A 90 -35.16 45.93 2.62
C ASN A 90 -33.68 46.28 2.34
N PRO A 91 -33.05 45.75 1.28
CA PRO A 91 -31.65 46.04 0.96
C PRO A 91 -31.43 47.50 0.54
N THR A 92 -30.31 48.07 0.97
CA THR A 92 -29.79 49.36 0.47
C THR A 92 -28.32 49.17 0.16
N TRP A 93 -27.97 49.23 -1.13
CA TRP A 93 -26.62 48.92 -1.59
C TRP A 93 -25.70 50.15 -1.58
N ARG A 94 -24.38 49.91 -1.52
CA ARG A 94 -23.36 50.98 -1.58
C ARG A 94 -23.46 51.85 -2.83
N SER A 95 -22.94 53.07 -2.71
CA SER A 95 -22.98 54.06 -3.79
C SER A 95 -22.14 53.66 -4.99
N LEU A 96 -22.66 53.91 -6.19
CA LEU A 96 -21.99 53.68 -7.46
C LEU A 96 -20.91 54.75 -7.69
N ASP A 97 -19.68 54.30 -7.98
CA ASP A 97 -18.58 55.15 -8.42
C ASP A 97 -18.23 54.85 -9.89
N PHE A 98 -18.54 55.79 -10.77
CA PHE A 98 -18.25 55.69 -12.19
C PHE A 98 -16.78 55.89 -12.54
N GLY A 99 -15.93 56.34 -11.60
CA GLY A 99 -14.48 56.47 -11.80
C GLY A 99 -13.71 55.14 -11.80
N LEU A 100 -14.34 54.07 -11.32
CA LEU A 100 -13.79 52.71 -11.27
C LEU A 100 -14.38 51.80 -12.37
N MET A 101 -15.20 52.34 -13.27
CA MET A 101 -15.86 51.61 -14.34
C MET A 101 -15.00 51.57 -15.62
N PRO A 102 -15.19 50.59 -16.52
CA PRO A 102 -14.40 50.49 -17.76
C PRO A 102 -14.55 51.74 -18.65
N ASP A 103 -13.43 52.23 -19.21
CA ASP A 103 -13.32 53.49 -19.98
C ASP A 103 -14.27 53.63 -21.18
N HIS A 104 -14.85 52.53 -21.65
CA HIS A 104 -15.74 52.44 -22.82
C HIS A 104 -17.23 52.39 -22.47
N LEU A 105 -17.60 52.70 -21.22
CA LEU A 105 -18.99 52.71 -20.76
C LEU A 105 -19.71 54.01 -21.18
N ASP A 106 -20.81 53.91 -21.94
CA ASP A 106 -21.65 55.07 -22.23
C ASP A 106 -22.50 55.45 -21.00
N THR A 107 -21.99 56.39 -20.22
CA THR A 107 -22.66 56.91 -19.02
C THR A 107 -23.73 57.97 -19.34
N SER A 108 -23.99 58.25 -20.61
CA SER A 108 -24.96 59.25 -21.08
C SER A 108 -26.37 58.69 -21.36
N VAL A 109 -26.62 57.42 -21.07
CA VAL A 109 -27.92 56.77 -21.30
C VAL A 109 -29.02 57.22 -20.32
N LEU A 110 -30.28 57.17 -20.79
CA LEU A 110 -31.51 57.51 -20.04
C LEU A 110 -32.19 56.29 -19.41
N CYS A 111 -32.03 55.13 -20.04
CA CYS A 111 -32.72 53.90 -19.67
C CYS A 111 -31.72 52.77 -19.41
N PHE A 112 -32.03 51.94 -18.42
CA PHE A 112 -31.26 50.76 -18.07
C PHE A 112 -32.20 49.75 -17.39
N VAL A 113 -31.79 48.48 -17.34
CA VAL A 113 -32.53 47.42 -16.67
C VAL A 113 -31.84 47.07 -15.36
N VAL A 114 -32.63 47.05 -14.28
CA VAL A 114 -32.22 46.58 -12.96
C VAL A 114 -32.84 45.22 -12.72
N ARG A 115 -32.01 44.23 -12.41
CA ARG A 115 -32.46 42.91 -11.96
C ARG A 115 -32.05 42.72 -10.51
N ILE A 116 -33.02 42.41 -9.65
CA ILE A 116 -32.78 42.05 -8.26
C ILE A 116 -32.91 40.54 -8.14
N TRP A 117 -31.84 39.94 -7.65
CA TRP A 117 -31.72 38.52 -7.39
C TRP A 117 -31.84 38.30 -5.90
N GLY A 118 -32.54 37.24 -5.49
CA GLY A 118 -32.59 36.84 -4.10
C GLY A 118 -32.65 35.34 -3.91
N GLY A 119 -32.08 34.88 -2.80
CA GLY A 119 -31.82 33.48 -2.55
C GLY A 119 -31.27 33.22 -1.15
N LYS A 120 -30.93 31.96 -0.87
CA LYS A 120 -30.20 31.55 0.33
C LYS A 120 -29.25 30.41 -0.04
N ASN A 121 -28.11 30.29 0.65
CA ASN A 121 -27.11 29.24 0.40
C ASN A 121 -26.65 29.16 -1.08
N GLU A 122 -26.32 30.32 -1.66
CA GLU A 122 -25.82 30.46 -3.05
C GLU A 122 -26.79 30.07 -4.18
N GLN A 123 -28.04 29.72 -3.86
CA GLN A 123 -29.10 29.50 -4.85
C GLN A 123 -29.93 30.77 -5.01
N TYR A 124 -29.62 31.57 -6.03
CA TYR A 124 -30.30 32.84 -6.31
C TYR A 124 -31.28 32.72 -7.47
N GLN A 125 -32.48 33.27 -7.29
CA GLN A 125 -33.49 33.42 -8.34
C GLN A 125 -33.75 34.90 -8.59
N MET A 126 -34.11 35.24 -9.83
CA MET A 126 -34.54 36.60 -10.16
C MET A 126 -35.87 36.89 -9.48
N LEU A 127 -35.92 37.94 -8.65
CA LEU A 127 -37.12 38.36 -7.94
C LEU A 127 -37.84 39.50 -8.67
N ILE A 128 -37.07 40.49 -9.13
CA ILE A 128 -37.61 41.68 -9.79
C ILE A 128 -36.75 41.99 -11.01
N GLU A 129 -37.39 42.24 -12.15
CA GLU A 129 -36.78 42.84 -13.34
C GLU A 129 -37.53 44.14 -13.64
N TRP A 130 -36.82 45.27 -13.65
CA TRP A 130 -37.39 46.56 -13.97
C TRP A 130 -36.58 47.28 -15.04
N LYS A 131 -37.23 47.58 -16.18
CA LYS A 131 -36.73 48.53 -17.18
C LYS A 131 -37.03 49.95 -16.70
N VAL A 132 -35.99 50.64 -16.26
CA VAL A 132 -36.08 51.97 -15.66
C VAL A 132 -35.82 53.01 -16.74
N ASN A 133 -36.71 54.00 -16.83
CA ASN A 133 -36.45 55.24 -17.57
C ASN A 133 -36.34 56.38 -16.57
N LEU A 134 -35.18 57.04 -16.51
CA LEU A 134 -34.88 58.07 -15.52
C LEU A 134 -35.78 59.31 -15.61
N ASP A 135 -36.34 59.59 -16.79
CA ASP A 135 -37.30 60.69 -16.99
C ASP A 135 -38.69 60.38 -16.43
N GLY A 136 -39.04 59.09 -16.28
CA GLY A 136 -40.35 58.66 -15.80
C GLY A 136 -40.46 58.52 -14.27
N LEU A 137 -39.37 58.75 -13.53
CA LEU A 137 -39.34 58.58 -12.07
C LEU A 137 -39.79 59.86 -11.34
N LYS A 138 -40.69 59.70 -10.36
CA LYS A 138 -41.15 60.80 -9.51
C LYS A 138 -40.28 60.95 -8.27
N TYR A 139 -40.07 62.19 -7.85
CA TYR A 139 -39.32 62.53 -6.65
C TYR A 139 -40.11 62.13 -5.40
N MET A 140 -39.50 61.32 -4.52
CA MET A 140 -40.12 60.86 -3.27
C MET A 140 -39.66 61.65 -2.05
N GLY A 141 -38.54 62.36 -2.13
CA GLY A 141 -38.00 63.17 -1.03
C GLY A 141 -36.49 62.99 -0.82
N GLN A 142 -35.97 63.63 0.23
CA GLN A 142 -34.57 63.51 0.67
C GLN A 142 -34.31 62.31 1.58
N GLN A 143 -35.37 61.62 2.02
CA GLN A 143 -35.28 60.44 2.88
C GLN A 143 -36.06 59.27 2.25
N ILE A 144 -35.58 58.05 2.47
CA ILE A 144 -36.21 56.84 1.98
C ILE A 144 -37.41 56.51 2.87
N HIS A 145 -38.63 56.52 2.32
CA HIS A 145 -39.84 56.04 2.99
C HIS A 145 -40.38 54.85 2.19
N ALA A 146 -40.80 53.78 2.88
CA ALA A 146 -41.21 52.53 2.28
C ALA A 146 -42.67 52.25 2.62
N CYS A 147 -43.53 52.11 1.62
CA CYS A 147 -44.95 51.82 1.84
C CYS A 147 -45.44 50.61 1.05
N ASN A 148 -44.76 50.22 -0.04
CA ASN A 148 -45.30 49.24 -0.98
C ASN A 148 -44.45 47.96 -1.08
N PRO A 149 -45.04 46.80 -1.43
CA PRO A 149 -44.29 45.58 -1.74
C PRO A 149 -43.50 45.71 -3.06
N ASN A 150 -42.28 45.18 -3.10
CA ASN A 150 -41.35 45.21 -4.25
C ASN A 150 -41.02 46.63 -4.78
N GLU A 151 -40.87 47.60 -3.87
CA GLU A 151 -40.58 48.99 -4.22
C GLU A 151 -39.07 49.20 -4.41
N ILE A 152 -38.66 49.67 -5.60
CA ILE A 152 -37.25 50.01 -5.91
C ILE A 152 -37.09 51.53 -5.95
N ILE A 153 -36.07 52.02 -5.26
CA ILE A 153 -35.81 53.45 -5.05
C ILE A 153 -34.41 53.78 -5.59
N PHE A 154 -34.32 54.84 -6.39
CA PHE A 154 -33.09 55.34 -7.00
C PHE A 154 -32.65 56.64 -6.33
N GLY A 155 -31.43 56.67 -5.79
CA GLY A 155 -30.80 57.90 -5.31
C GLY A 155 -29.98 58.54 -6.42
N LEU A 156 -30.39 59.72 -6.86
CA LEU A 156 -29.63 60.61 -7.76
C LEU A 156 -28.90 61.68 -6.94
N ASN A 157 -28.07 62.50 -7.58
CA ASN A 157 -27.31 63.59 -6.93
C ASN A 157 -28.20 64.58 -6.13
N ASP A 158 -29.48 64.71 -6.47
CA ASP A 158 -30.42 65.68 -5.90
C ASP A 158 -31.51 65.05 -5.00
N GLY A 159 -31.58 63.73 -4.86
CA GLY A 159 -32.45 63.03 -3.90
C GLY A 159 -32.96 61.66 -4.38
N TYR A 160 -34.03 61.15 -3.74
CA TYR A 160 -34.55 59.79 -4.00
C TYR A 160 -35.80 59.78 -4.89
N TYR A 161 -35.86 58.80 -5.78
CA TYR A 161 -36.85 58.66 -6.86
C TYR A 161 -37.44 57.25 -6.91
N GLY A 162 -38.74 57.12 -7.23
CA GLY A 162 -39.45 55.85 -7.31
C GLY A 162 -40.56 55.82 -8.39
N ALA A 163 -41.22 54.66 -8.53
CA ALA A 163 -42.35 54.46 -9.43
C ALA A 163 -43.67 55.00 -8.83
N LEU A 164 -44.58 55.45 -9.69
CA LEU A 164 -45.95 55.81 -9.32
C LEU A 164 -46.80 54.57 -9.05
N PHE A 165 -47.43 54.51 -7.88
CA PHE A 165 -48.62 53.70 -7.64
C PHE A 165 -49.75 54.62 -7.15
N ASP A 166 -50.94 54.41 -7.72
CA ASP A 166 -52.07 55.34 -7.70
C ASP A 166 -52.75 55.39 -6.33
N TYR A 167 -52.55 56.49 -5.59
CA TYR A 167 -53.49 56.95 -4.57
C TYR A 167 -53.76 58.45 -4.80
N LYS A 168 -55.06 58.75 -4.78
CA LYS A 168 -55.72 60.00 -5.16
C LYS A 168 -55.14 61.27 -4.55
N ASP A 169 -55.16 62.33 -5.37
CA ASP A 169 -55.25 63.77 -5.08
C ASP A 169 -54.30 64.40 -4.05
N HIS A 170 -53.46 65.33 -4.53
CA HIS A 170 -53.69 66.78 -4.34
C HIS A 170 -52.70 67.63 -5.15
N THR A 171 -53.24 68.71 -5.72
CA THR A 171 -52.61 69.93 -6.25
C THR A 171 -51.36 70.38 -5.47
N GLU A 172 -50.29 70.93 -6.07
CA GLU A 172 -50.19 72.32 -6.56
C GLU A 172 -48.91 72.49 -7.42
N LYS A 173 -49.02 73.14 -8.60
CA LYS A 173 -47.85 73.63 -9.36
C LYS A 173 -47.26 74.87 -8.66
N LYS A 174 -46.14 74.73 -7.95
CA LYS A 174 -45.29 75.88 -7.57
C LYS A 174 -44.21 76.09 -8.63
N ARG A 175 -44.30 77.21 -9.35
CA ARG A 175 -43.21 77.75 -10.19
C ARG A 175 -42.12 78.32 -9.25
N SER A 176 -40.90 77.80 -9.31
CA SER A 176 -39.73 78.38 -8.63
C SER A 176 -38.92 79.24 -9.61
N SER A 177 -38.65 80.48 -9.21
CA SER A 177 -37.70 81.39 -9.85
C SER A 177 -36.26 81.06 -9.43
N LEU A 178 -35.33 81.05 -10.39
CA LEU A 178 -33.90 80.76 -10.20
C LEU A 178 -33.14 82.04 -9.82
N HIS A 179 -32.38 82.04 -8.73
CA HIS A 179 -31.41 83.07 -8.37
C HIS A 179 -30.00 82.45 -8.43
N VAL A 180 -29.06 83.08 -9.15
CA VAL A 180 -27.66 82.60 -9.31
C VAL A 180 -26.70 83.61 -8.67
N GLU A 181 -25.76 83.14 -7.84
CA GLU A 181 -24.73 83.98 -7.19
C GLU A 181 -23.59 84.37 -8.16
N LEU A 182 -23.25 85.67 -8.21
CA LEU A 182 -22.22 86.25 -9.06
C LEU A 182 -20.76 85.86 -8.70
N SER A 183 -20.52 85.16 -7.60
CA SER A 183 -19.18 84.76 -7.13
C SER A 183 -18.52 83.66 -7.97
N SER A 184 -19.25 83.11 -8.96
CA SER A 184 -18.80 82.01 -9.83
C SER A 184 -18.07 82.48 -11.12
N VAL A 185 -17.94 83.80 -11.36
CA VAL A 185 -17.41 84.33 -12.63
C VAL A 185 -15.90 84.61 -12.52
N ARG A 186 -15.07 83.91 -13.32
CA ARG A 186 -13.59 83.99 -13.35
C ARG A 186 -13.11 84.72 -14.61
N ASN A 187 -12.09 85.59 -14.50
CA ASN A 187 -11.49 86.31 -15.64
C ASN A 187 -10.56 85.44 -16.51
N SER A 188 -10.46 85.76 -17.80
CA SER A 188 -9.67 85.02 -18.82
C SER A 188 -8.14 85.17 -18.66
N TYR A 189 -7.38 84.17 -19.12
CA TYR A 189 -5.92 84.07 -18.94
C TYR A 189 -5.10 85.06 -19.82
N SER A 190 -3.93 85.49 -19.30
CA SER A 190 -2.94 86.36 -19.98
C SER A 190 -1.97 85.58 -20.89
N VAL A 191 -1.43 86.23 -21.93
CA VAL A 191 -0.49 85.66 -22.93
C VAL A 191 0.77 85.05 -22.29
N PHE A 192 1.31 85.68 -21.24
CA PHE A 192 2.47 85.14 -20.51
C PHE A 192 2.14 83.84 -19.75
N SER A 193 0.93 83.74 -19.21
CA SER A 193 0.42 82.52 -18.58
C SER A 193 0.23 81.40 -19.61
N LEU A 194 -0.23 81.74 -20.81
CA LEU A 194 -0.34 80.79 -21.94
C LEU A 194 1.04 80.28 -22.40
N LEU A 195 2.07 81.13 -22.45
CA LEU A 195 3.43 80.72 -22.82
C LEU A 195 4.06 79.79 -21.77
N ARG A 196 3.88 80.08 -20.48
CA ARG A 196 4.29 79.19 -19.38
C ARG A 196 3.58 77.84 -19.46
N LEU A 197 2.28 77.86 -19.73
CA LEU A 197 1.46 76.65 -19.86
C LEU A 197 1.89 75.81 -21.06
N HIS A 198 2.19 76.45 -22.20
CA HIS A 198 2.74 75.79 -23.38
C HIS A 198 4.14 75.17 -23.13
N THR A 199 5.00 75.87 -22.38
CA THR A 199 6.34 75.37 -22.04
C THR A 199 6.25 74.17 -21.09
N ALA A 200 5.39 74.24 -20.08
CA ALA A 200 5.09 73.11 -19.19
C ALA A 200 4.48 71.94 -19.98
N GLN A 201 3.57 72.20 -20.91
CA GLN A 201 3.00 71.17 -21.79
C GLN A 201 4.06 70.50 -22.66
N ARG A 202 5.04 71.26 -23.18
CA ARG A 202 6.16 70.72 -23.97
C ARG A 202 7.09 69.86 -23.10
N ALA A 203 7.41 70.30 -21.88
CA ALA A 203 8.19 69.52 -20.93
C ALA A 203 7.48 68.21 -20.56
N ILE A 204 6.17 68.26 -20.26
CA ILE A 204 5.34 67.08 -19.98
C ILE A 204 5.38 66.11 -21.17
N LYS A 205 5.21 66.60 -22.41
CA LYS A 205 5.31 65.76 -23.61
C LYS A 205 6.67 65.09 -23.76
N GLN A 206 7.77 65.83 -23.52
CA GLN A 206 9.12 65.26 -23.58
C GLN A 206 9.33 64.19 -22.51
N THR A 207 8.91 64.45 -21.26
CA THR A 207 8.98 63.47 -20.18
C THR A 207 8.15 62.22 -20.51
N GLN A 208 6.95 62.39 -21.07
CA GLN A 208 6.10 61.29 -21.49
C GLN A 208 6.76 60.41 -22.56
N VAL A 209 7.42 61.00 -23.55
CA VAL A 209 8.19 60.25 -24.57
C VAL A 209 9.37 59.50 -23.94
N THR A 210 10.11 60.13 -23.01
CA THR A 210 11.21 59.43 -22.32
C THR A 210 10.73 58.29 -21.44
N VAL A 211 9.62 58.45 -20.72
CA VAL A 211 9.01 57.39 -19.91
C VAL A 211 8.56 56.23 -20.79
N GLN A 212 7.98 56.51 -21.97
CA GLN A 212 7.63 55.46 -22.93
C GLN A 212 8.86 54.73 -23.48
N LYS A 213 9.96 55.45 -23.78
CA LYS A 213 11.20 54.83 -24.24
C LYS A 213 11.82 53.93 -23.16
N ILE A 214 11.94 54.43 -21.94
CA ILE A 214 12.43 53.67 -20.79
C ILE A 214 11.51 52.47 -20.52
N GLY A 215 10.18 52.65 -20.61
CA GLY A 215 9.21 51.57 -20.48
C GLY A 215 9.45 50.43 -21.47
N LYS A 216 9.70 50.75 -22.75
CA LYS A 216 10.05 49.76 -23.78
C LYS A 216 11.39 49.08 -23.52
N GLU A 217 12.41 49.82 -23.06
CA GLU A 217 13.71 49.24 -22.71
C GLU A 217 13.62 48.30 -21.50
N ILE A 218 12.81 48.66 -20.49
CA ILE A 218 12.53 47.80 -19.34
C ILE A 218 11.80 46.54 -19.78
N GLU A 219 10.75 46.68 -20.60
CA GLU A 219 9.98 45.55 -21.12
C GLU A 219 10.86 44.58 -21.90
N GLU A 220 11.75 45.09 -22.75
CA GLU A 220 12.68 44.25 -23.50
C GLU A 220 13.71 43.56 -22.60
N LYS A 221 14.25 44.25 -21.59
CA LYS A 221 15.12 43.62 -20.58
C LYS A 221 14.40 42.56 -19.76
N LEU A 222 13.14 42.80 -19.38
CA LEU A 222 12.33 41.82 -18.67
C LEU A 222 12.08 40.59 -19.55
N ARG A 223 11.79 40.79 -20.84
CA ARG A 223 11.62 39.70 -21.83
C ARG A 223 12.88 38.84 -21.96
N LEU A 224 14.05 39.47 -22.11
CA LEU A 224 15.34 38.76 -22.18
C LEU A 224 15.70 38.05 -20.87
N THR A 225 15.38 38.67 -19.73
CA THR A 225 15.61 38.04 -18.42
C THR A 225 14.69 36.85 -18.21
N ALA A 226 13.44 36.94 -18.67
CA ALA A 226 12.48 35.83 -18.64
C ALA A 226 12.96 34.65 -19.48
N SER A 227 13.43 34.87 -20.72
CA SER A 227 13.95 33.80 -21.56
C SER A 227 15.23 33.18 -20.99
N SER A 228 16.14 33.99 -20.45
CA SER A 228 17.35 33.50 -19.77
C SER A 228 17.02 32.67 -18.53
N ASN A 229 16.05 33.11 -17.72
CA ASN A 229 15.59 32.37 -16.55
C ASN A 229 14.94 31.04 -16.94
N GLU A 230 14.19 30.99 -18.05
CA GLU A 230 13.58 29.75 -18.51
C GLU A 230 14.64 28.72 -18.92
N LEU A 231 15.65 29.14 -19.69
CA LEU A 231 16.78 28.28 -20.04
C LEU A 231 17.56 27.79 -18.79
N LYS A 232 17.71 28.63 -17.77
CA LYS A 232 18.33 28.23 -16.50
C LYS A 232 17.50 27.18 -15.77
N LYS A 233 16.18 27.36 -15.68
CA LYS A 233 15.27 26.35 -15.09
C LYS A 233 15.36 25.03 -15.84
N GLU A 234 15.37 25.06 -17.17
CA GLU A 234 15.53 23.85 -17.99
C GLU A 234 16.88 23.17 -17.71
N SER A 235 17.96 23.94 -17.63
CA SER A 235 19.29 23.42 -17.29
C SER A 235 19.33 22.79 -15.90
N GLU A 236 18.78 23.44 -14.88
CA GLU A 236 18.69 22.90 -13.51
C GLU A 236 17.82 21.64 -13.46
N CYS A 237 16.69 21.62 -14.17
CA CYS A 237 15.81 20.46 -14.28
C CYS A 237 16.54 19.27 -14.91
N LEU A 238 17.31 19.49 -15.98
CA LEU A 238 18.12 18.46 -16.61
C LEU A 238 19.24 17.97 -15.70
N GLN A 239 19.90 18.86 -14.96
CA GLN A 239 20.93 18.48 -13.98
C GLN A 239 20.35 17.60 -12.87
N LEU A 240 19.19 17.97 -12.32
CA LEU A 240 18.49 17.14 -11.33
C LEU A 240 18.08 15.78 -11.91
N LYS A 241 17.60 15.74 -13.16
CA LYS A 241 17.27 14.50 -13.84
C LYS A 241 18.50 13.59 -14.01
N ILE A 242 19.64 14.15 -14.39
CA ILE A 242 20.90 13.41 -14.50
C ILE A 242 21.30 12.84 -13.15
N LEU A 243 21.22 13.63 -12.07
CA LEU A 243 21.55 13.17 -10.72
C LEU A 243 20.65 12.01 -10.27
N VAL A 244 19.34 12.12 -10.50
CA VAL A 244 18.39 11.04 -10.19
C VAL A 244 18.71 9.77 -10.97
N LEU A 245 19.01 9.89 -12.27
CA LEU A 245 19.39 8.75 -13.10
C LEU A 245 20.70 8.10 -12.66
N GLN A 246 21.70 8.91 -12.27
CA GLN A 246 22.96 8.40 -11.72
C GLN A 246 22.75 7.64 -10.41
N ASN A 247 21.92 8.18 -9.50
CA ASN A 247 21.58 7.51 -8.25
C ASN A 247 20.83 6.19 -8.49
N GLU A 248 19.87 6.17 -9.43
CA GLU A 248 19.13 4.94 -9.75
C GLU A 248 20.05 3.90 -10.42
N LEU A 249 20.96 4.34 -11.31
CA LEU A 249 21.97 3.45 -11.90
C LEU A 249 22.87 2.83 -10.81
N GLU A 250 23.32 3.63 -9.84
CA GLU A 250 24.16 3.13 -8.75
C GLU A 250 23.38 2.17 -7.85
N ARG A 251 22.12 2.47 -7.55
CA ARG A 251 21.23 1.57 -6.82
C ARG A 251 21.06 0.24 -7.54
N GLN A 252 20.84 0.25 -8.86
CA GLN A 252 20.70 -0.96 -9.67
C GLN A 252 22.00 -1.76 -9.70
N LYS A 253 23.16 -1.10 -9.86
CA LYS A 253 24.47 -1.79 -9.78
C LYS A 253 24.69 -2.46 -8.43
N ARG A 254 24.34 -1.81 -7.32
CA ARG A 254 24.42 -2.40 -5.98
C ARG A 254 23.45 -3.57 -5.81
N ALA A 255 22.23 -3.47 -6.34
CA ALA A 255 21.26 -4.57 -6.31
C ALA A 255 21.76 -5.79 -7.10
N LEU A 256 22.23 -5.56 -8.33
CA LEU A 256 22.81 -6.60 -9.18
C LEU A 256 24.03 -7.25 -8.53
N GLY A 257 24.91 -6.46 -7.90
CA GLY A 257 26.06 -6.99 -7.15
C GLY A 257 25.64 -7.97 -6.05
N ARG A 258 24.61 -7.62 -5.27
CA ARG A 258 24.07 -8.51 -4.23
C ARG A 258 23.45 -9.79 -4.79
N GLU A 259 22.72 -9.71 -5.90
CA GLU A 259 22.15 -10.88 -6.56
C GLU A 259 23.24 -11.80 -7.11
N LEU A 260 24.30 -11.24 -7.69
CA LEU A 260 25.42 -12.00 -8.23
C LEU A 260 26.22 -12.69 -7.12
N GLU A 261 26.45 -12.01 -5.98
CA GLU A 261 27.05 -12.61 -4.78
C GLU A 261 26.17 -13.74 -4.21
N ALA A 262 24.86 -13.55 -4.16
CA ALA A 262 23.92 -14.56 -3.69
C ALA A 262 23.94 -15.80 -4.60
N LEU A 263 23.91 -15.61 -5.92
CA LEU A 263 23.97 -16.67 -6.91
C LEU A 263 25.31 -17.42 -6.83
N GLN A 264 26.44 -16.72 -6.70
CA GLN A 264 27.74 -17.36 -6.50
C GLN A 264 27.80 -18.17 -5.20
N LYS A 265 27.18 -17.67 -4.12
CA LYS A 265 27.10 -18.41 -2.84
C LYS A 265 26.26 -19.67 -3.01
N GLU A 266 25.12 -19.57 -3.67
CA GLU A 266 24.24 -20.72 -3.95
C GLU A 266 24.94 -21.75 -4.84
N GLN A 267 25.62 -21.31 -5.89
CA GLN A 267 26.41 -22.17 -6.77
C GLN A 267 27.51 -22.91 -6.01
N ARG A 268 28.25 -22.23 -5.12
CA ARG A 268 29.25 -22.87 -4.25
C ARG A 268 28.65 -23.91 -3.32
N VAL A 269 27.50 -23.60 -2.71
CA VAL A 269 26.78 -24.57 -1.85
C VAL A 269 26.30 -25.77 -2.65
N MET A 270 25.80 -25.56 -3.87
CA MET A 270 25.34 -26.63 -4.74
C MET A 270 26.50 -27.50 -5.23
N GLN A 271 27.64 -26.91 -5.58
CA GLN A 271 28.86 -27.63 -5.93
C GLN A 271 29.37 -28.48 -4.77
N ALA A 272 29.49 -27.91 -3.57
CA ALA A 272 29.91 -28.65 -2.38
C ALA A 272 28.96 -29.80 -2.03
N LYS A 273 27.64 -29.60 -2.19
CA LYS A 273 26.64 -30.66 -2.05
C LYS A 273 26.82 -31.74 -3.12
N GLY A 274 27.06 -31.35 -4.38
CA GLY A 274 27.32 -32.27 -5.48
C GLY A 274 28.55 -33.15 -5.22
N GLU A 275 29.65 -32.54 -4.78
CA GLU A 275 30.88 -33.25 -4.40
C GLU A 275 30.63 -34.21 -3.23
N ALA A 276 29.96 -33.77 -2.17
CA ALA A 276 29.63 -34.62 -1.02
C ALA A 276 28.71 -35.80 -1.39
N PHE A 277 27.78 -35.60 -2.33
CA PHE A 277 26.95 -36.69 -2.86
C PHE A 277 27.76 -37.66 -3.71
N ALA A 278 28.68 -37.17 -4.55
CA ALA A 278 29.55 -38.01 -5.36
C ALA A 278 30.44 -38.90 -4.48
N THR A 279 31.09 -38.34 -3.47
CA THR A 279 31.93 -39.11 -2.52
C THR A 279 31.10 -40.15 -1.75
N LYS A 280 29.89 -39.78 -1.32
CA LYS A 280 29.01 -40.71 -0.60
C LYS A 280 28.52 -41.83 -1.51
N HIS A 281 28.22 -41.52 -2.77
CA HIS A 281 27.81 -42.50 -3.75
C HIS A 281 28.92 -43.51 -4.05
N GLU A 282 30.15 -43.04 -4.25
CA GLU A 282 31.33 -43.89 -4.43
C GLU A 282 31.55 -44.80 -3.22
N CYS A 283 31.49 -44.25 -2.00
CA CYS A 283 31.61 -45.04 -0.78
C CYS A 283 30.53 -46.13 -0.68
N LEU A 284 29.26 -45.80 -0.93
CA LEU A 284 28.17 -46.78 -0.92
C LEU A 284 28.34 -47.85 -2.00
N GLN A 285 28.88 -47.49 -3.17
CA GLN A 285 29.15 -48.42 -4.24
C GLN A 285 30.25 -49.42 -3.85
N THR A 286 31.34 -48.95 -3.24
CA THR A 286 32.39 -49.83 -2.71
C THR A 286 31.89 -50.74 -1.59
N GLU A 287 31.05 -50.23 -0.69
CA GLU A 287 30.44 -51.02 0.39
C GLU A 287 29.51 -52.10 -0.17
N LYS A 288 28.70 -51.77 -1.18
CA LYS A 288 27.84 -52.72 -1.87
C LYS A 288 28.64 -53.84 -2.55
N GLU A 289 29.77 -53.50 -3.18
CA GLU A 289 30.67 -54.47 -3.80
C GLU A 289 31.30 -55.39 -2.75
N ALA A 290 31.79 -54.83 -1.64
CA ALA A 290 32.33 -55.61 -0.52
C ALA A 290 31.29 -56.56 0.09
N LEU A 291 30.04 -56.11 0.26
CA LEU A 291 28.95 -56.93 0.78
C LEU A 291 28.58 -58.08 -0.19
N ASN A 292 28.62 -57.81 -1.50
CA ASN A 292 28.41 -58.85 -2.50
C ASN A 292 29.52 -59.90 -2.49
N GLU A 293 30.78 -59.51 -2.33
CA GLU A 293 31.89 -60.47 -2.18
C GLU A 293 31.75 -61.29 -0.90
N LEU A 294 31.44 -60.65 0.24
CA LEU A 294 31.20 -61.39 1.50
C LEU A 294 30.04 -62.38 1.38
N ARG A 295 28.98 -62.01 0.65
CA ARG A 295 27.86 -62.92 0.35
C ARG A 295 28.32 -64.13 -0.45
N LYS A 296 29.14 -63.93 -1.49
CA LYS A 296 29.71 -65.02 -2.32
C LYS A 296 30.58 -65.94 -1.48
N GLU A 297 31.43 -65.38 -0.61
CA GLU A 297 32.26 -66.17 0.30
C GLU A 297 31.42 -67.00 1.28
N CYS A 298 30.38 -66.39 1.87
CA CYS A 298 29.46 -67.10 2.75
C CYS A 298 28.76 -68.27 2.03
N THR A 299 28.33 -68.07 0.79
CA THR A 299 27.73 -69.15 -0.01
C THR A 299 28.73 -70.26 -0.31
N ALA A 300 29.97 -69.91 -0.68
CA ALA A 300 31.02 -70.89 -0.96
C ALA A 300 31.40 -71.70 0.30
N LYS A 301 31.53 -71.04 1.47
CA LYS A 301 31.79 -71.72 2.75
C LYS A 301 30.65 -72.65 3.13
N ARG A 302 29.39 -72.24 2.93
CA ARG A 302 28.22 -73.09 3.16
C ARG A 302 28.23 -74.33 2.27
N GLU A 303 28.51 -74.17 0.98
CA GLU A 303 28.59 -75.29 0.03
C GLU A 303 29.73 -76.25 0.39
N SER A 304 30.90 -75.71 0.72
CA SER A 304 32.05 -76.50 1.19
C SER A 304 31.69 -77.30 2.45
N PHE A 305 31.05 -76.66 3.44
CA PHE A 305 30.60 -77.33 4.65
C PHE A 305 29.62 -78.47 4.35
N LEU A 306 28.60 -78.22 3.52
CA LEU A 306 27.63 -79.26 3.14
C LEU A 306 28.30 -80.44 2.42
N LYS A 307 29.25 -80.16 1.53
CA LYS A 307 30.03 -81.18 0.84
C LYS A 307 30.86 -82.03 1.82
N THR A 308 31.61 -81.39 2.70
CA THR A 308 32.42 -82.09 3.71
C THR A 308 31.54 -82.88 4.68
N ASN A 309 30.39 -82.36 5.09
CA ASN A 309 29.45 -83.06 5.96
C ASN A 309 28.83 -84.30 5.27
N ALA A 310 28.50 -84.19 3.99
CA ALA A 310 28.04 -85.33 3.20
C ALA A 310 29.15 -86.40 3.06
N GLN A 311 30.39 -85.98 2.81
CA GLN A 311 31.56 -86.87 2.76
C GLN A 311 31.80 -87.57 4.10
N LEU A 312 31.69 -86.84 5.22
CA LEU A 312 31.76 -87.42 6.57
C LEU A 312 30.68 -88.48 6.76
N THR A 313 29.43 -88.17 6.45
CA THR A 313 28.30 -89.12 6.56
C THR A 313 28.57 -90.40 5.76
N ILE A 314 29.06 -90.26 4.53
CA ILE A 314 29.42 -91.41 3.67
C ILE A 314 30.55 -92.22 4.30
N ARG A 315 31.61 -91.57 4.81
CA ARG A 315 32.74 -92.29 5.43
C ARG A 315 32.34 -92.98 6.72
N CYS A 316 31.52 -92.35 7.57
CA CYS A 316 30.96 -92.99 8.76
C CYS A 316 30.19 -94.26 8.40
N ARG A 317 29.35 -94.23 7.36
CA ARG A 317 28.63 -95.41 6.88
C ARG A 317 29.58 -96.51 6.38
N GLN A 318 30.64 -96.15 5.66
CA GLN A 318 31.65 -97.12 5.19
C GLN A 318 32.37 -97.77 6.38
N LEU A 319 32.81 -96.99 7.37
CA LEU A 319 33.46 -97.50 8.57
C LEU A 319 32.55 -98.43 9.38
N LEU A 320 31.26 -98.09 9.50
CA LEU A 320 30.27 -98.96 10.14
C LEU A 320 30.06 -100.27 9.36
N SER A 321 30.07 -100.21 8.03
CA SER A 321 30.03 -101.41 7.19
C SER A 321 31.27 -102.28 7.36
N GLU A 322 32.47 -101.66 7.38
CA GLU A 322 33.75 -102.35 7.65
C GLU A 322 33.73 -103.03 9.04
N LEU A 323 33.16 -102.35 10.04
CA LEU A 323 33.04 -102.86 11.41
C LEU A 323 32.13 -104.09 11.50
N SER A 324 31.09 -104.18 10.66
CA SER A 324 30.23 -105.36 10.55
C SER A 324 30.99 -106.61 10.06
N TYR A 325 32.09 -106.44 9.30
CA TYR A 325 32.95 -107.56 8.90
C TYR A 325 33.91 -107.99 10.01
N ILE A 326 34.36 -107.05 10.86
CA ILE A 326 35.27 -107.33 11.97
C ILE A 326 34.51 -108.03 13.12
N TYR A 327 33.28 -107.58 13.39
CA TYR A 327 32.40 -108.14 14.42
C TYR A 327 31.13 -108.74 13.79
N PRO A 328 31.22 -109.91 13.13
CA PRO A 328 30.04 -110.55 12.56
C PRO A 328 29.08 -110.92 13.69
N ILE A 329 27.81 -110.57 13.51
CA ILE A 329 26.70 -110.93 14.39
C ILE A 329 25.79 -111.88 13.63
N ASP A 330 25.82 -113.15 14.01
CA ASP A 330 25.04 -114.20 13.37
C ASP A 330 23.92 -114.68 14.30
N MET A 331 22.83 -115.17 13.72
CA MET A 331 21.73 -115.79 14.46
C MET A 331 21.52 -117.20 13.94
N ASN A 332 21.44 -118.18 14.84
CA ASN A 332 21.12 -119.55 14.48
C ASN A 332 19.59 -119.79 14.39
N ASP A 333 19.16 -120.89 13.78
CA ASP A 333 17.74 -121.26 13.62
C ASP A 333 16.98 -121.35 14.97
N GLN A 334 17.71 -121.57 16.06
CA GLN A 334 17.20 -121.60 17.44
C GLN A 334 17.10 -120.21 18.13
N ARG A 335 17.26 -119.11 17.38
CA ARG A 335 17.29 -117.71 17.89
C ARG A 335 18.43 -117.40 18.87
N ASP A 336 19.50 -118.18 18.82
CA ASP A 336 20.73 -117.88 19.55
C ASP A 336 21.58 -116.88 18.77
N TYR A 337 22.04 -115.81 19.44
CA TYR A 337 22.94 -114.82 18.85
C TYR A 337 24.40 -115.18 19.07
N PHE A 338 25.24 -114.94 18.07
CA PHE A 338 26.68 -115.13 18.13
C PHE A 338 27.40 -113.86 17.69
N ILE A 339 28.49 -113.51 18.37
CA ILE A 339 29.40 -112.42 17.96
C ILE A 339 30.81 -112.99 17.79
N CYS A 340 31.41 -112.82 16.62
CA CYS A 340 32.73 -113.40 16.29
C CYS A 340 32.81 -114.93 16.56
N GLY A 341 31.71 -115.65 16.33
CA GLY A 341 31.60 -117.10 16.59
C GLY A 341 31.40 -117.49 18.06
N VAL A 342 31.29 -116.53 18.99
CA VAL A 342 31.03 -116.79 20.41
C VAL A 342 29.55 -116.55 20.72
N LYS A 343 28.91 -117.51 21.38
CA LYS A 343 27.48 -117.44 21.74
C LYS A 343 27.25 -116.33 22.76
N LEU A 344 26.36 -115.39 22.44
CA LEU A 344 25.85 -114.38 23.37
C LEU A 344 24.42 -114.76 23.77
N PRO A 345 24.22 -115.44 24.92
CA PRO A 345 22.89 -115.82 25.37
C PRO A 345 22.08 -114.61 25.83
N ASN A 346 20.75 -114.76 25.80
CA ASN A 346 19.85 -113.79 26.44
C ASN A 346 20.08 -113.77 27.95
N SER A 347 19.75 -112.65 28.59
CA SER A 347 20.07 -112.40 29.99
C SER A 347 19.45 -113.38 30.99
N GLU A 348 18.41 -114.11 30.58
CA GLU A 348 17.72 -115.11 31.40
C GLU A 348 18.47 -116.47 31.45
N ASP A 349 19.42 -116.71 30.53
CA ASP A 349 20.12 -118.00 30.35
C ASP A 349 21.61 -117.97 30.73
N PHE A 350 22.08 -116.95 31.45
CA PHE A 350 23.51 -116.83 31.81
C PHE A 350 23.98 -117.92 32.79
N GLN A 351 23.11 -118.40 33.68
CA GLN A 351 23.49 -119.32 34.77
C GLN A 351 23.86 -120.75 34.32
N ALA A 352 23.57 -121.12 33.07
CA ALA A 352 23.74 -122.49 32.56
C ALA A 352 24.89 -122.64 31.54
N LYS A 353 25.73 -121.60 31.34
CA LYS A 353 26.75 -121.54 30.29
C LYS A 353 28.12 -121.10 30.85
N ASP A 354 29.17 -121.27 30.06
CA ASP A 354 30.54 -120.92 30.44
C ASP A 354 30.73 -119.40 30.57
N ASP A 355 30.92 -118.92 31.81
CA ASP A 355 31.17 -117.51 32.15
C ASP A 355 32.30 -116.88 31.33
N GLY A 356 33.33 -117.66 30.98
CA GLY A 356 34.45 -117.22 30.15
C GLY A 356 34.01 -116.82 28.75
N SER A 357 33.24 -117.68 28.08
CA SER A 357 32.67 -117.41 26.76
C SER A 357 31.75 -116.19 26.73
N ILE A 358 30.89 -116.05 27.76
CA ILE A 358 29.96 -114.91 27.88
C ILE A 358 30.74 -113.60 28.06
N ALA A 359 31.75 -113.58 28.94
CA ALA A 359 32.58 -112.41 29.18
C ALA A 359 33.33 -111.95 27.91
N VAL A 360 33.84 -112.90 27.11
CA VAL A 360 34.47 -112.60 25.81
C VAL A 360 33.46 -112.00 24.83
N ALA A 361 32.27 -112.59 24.70
CA ALA A 361 31.21 -112.07 23.83
C ALA A 361 30.79 -110.64 24.22
N LEU A 362 30.56 -110.38 25.50
CA LEU A 362 30.26 -109.04 26.02
C LEU A 362 31.43 -108.06 25.81
N GLY A 363 32.67 -108.53 25.89
CA GLY A 363 33.86 -107.75 25.56
C GLY A 363 33.89 -107.27 24.11
N TYR A 364 33.52 -108.14 23.17
CA TYR A 364 33.38 -107.79 21.75
C TYR A 364 32.22 -106.81 21.54
N THR A 365 31.07 -107.03 22.17
CA THR A 365 29.92 -106.10 22.10
C THR A 365 30.28 -104.72 22.66
N ALA A 366 30.97 -104.66 23.80
CA ALA A 366 31.43 -103.42 24.41
C ALA A 366 32.37 -102.64 23.49
N HIS A 367 33.31 -103.34 22.84
CA HIS A 367 34.21 -102.71 21.88
C HIS A 367 33.48 -102.23 20.62
N LEU A 368 32.56 -103.04 20.08
CA LEU A 368 31.74 -102.68 18.94
C LEU A 368 30.94 -101.39 19.19
N VAL A 369 30.23 -101.31 20.32
CA VAL A 369 29.46 -100.11 20.70
C VAL A 369 30.35 -98.89 20.89
N LEU A 370 31.54 -99.08 21.49
CA LEU A 370 32.53 -98.02 21.66
C LEU A 370 33.02 -97.50 20.30
N MET A 371 33.35 -98.38 19.35
CA MET A 371 33.79 -98.00 18.00
C MET A 371 32.68 -97.30 17.20
N ILE A 372 31.43 -97.76 17.31
CA ILE A 372 30.27 -97.10 16.69
C ILE A 372 30.11 -95.67 17.23
N SER A 373 30.22 -95.48 18.54
CA SER A 373 30.19 -94.15 19.18
C SER A 373 31.29 -93.24 18.66
N TYR A 374 32.53 -93.74 18.54
CA TYR A 374 33.65 -92.96 17.98
C TYR A 374 33.41 -92.56 16.53
N PHE A 375 32.94 -93.48 15.68
CA PHE A 375 32.71 -93.19 14.25
C PHE A 375 31.53 -92.25 14.02
N LEU A 376 30.47 -92.34 14.83
CA LEU A 376 29.34 -91.42 14.77
C LEU A 376 29.61 -90.09 15.49
N GLN A 377 30.74 -89.99 16.22
CA GLN A 377 31.06 -88.87 17.12
C GLN A 377 29.91 -88.56 18.11
N VAL A 378 29.20 -89.60 18.55
CA VAL A 378 28.11 -89.47 19.53
C VAL A 378 28.63 -89.93 20.90
N PRO A 379 28.69 -89.05 21.91
CA PRO A 379 29.14 -89.44 23.24
C PRO A 379 28.17 -90.44 23.88
N LEU A 380 28.71 -91.52 24.45
CA LEU A 380 27.93 -92.48 25.22
C LEU A 380 27.55 -91.90 26.58
N ARG A 381 26.30 -92.11 27.01
CA ARG A 381 25.82 -91.68 28.34
C ARG A 381 26.58 -92.37 29.47
N TYR A 382 26.92 -93.64 29.26
CA TYR A 382 27.76 -94.44 30.15
C TYR A 382 29.08 -94.78 29.44
N PRO A 383 30.21 -94.23 29.90
CA PRO A 383 31.51 -94.52 29.29
C PRO A 383 31.87 -96.00 29.38
N ILE A 384 32.27 -96.58 28.25
CA ILE A 384 32.74 -97.97 28.18
C ILE A 384 34.26 -97.98 28.32
N VAL A 385 34.76 -98.72 29.31
CA VAL A 385 36.18 -99.03 29.48
C VAL A 385 36.43 -100.41 28.89
N HIS A 386 36.85 -100.44 27.62
CA HIS A 386 37.15 -101.70 26.95
C HIS A 386 38.42 -102.34 27.51
N LYS A 387 38.32 -103.59 27.96
CA LYS A 387 39.42 -104.42 28.48
C LYS A 387 39.23 -105.89 28.07
N GLY A 388 38.90 -106.15 26.81
CA GLY A 388 38.59 -107.52 26.33
C GLY A 388 37.42 -108.13 27.12
N SER A 389 37.60 -109.36 27.62
CA SER A 389 36.59 -110.05 28.45
C SER A 389 36.28 -109.38 29.78
N ARG A 390 37.11 -108.41 30.22
CA ARG A 390 36.94 -107.67 31.48
C ARG A 390 36.45 -106.24 31.24
N SER A 391 35.80 -106.01 30.11
CA SER A 391 35.25 -104.69 29.76
C SER A 391 34.19 -104.26 30.80
N ALA A 392 34.21 -102.99 31.17
CA ALA A 392 33.32 -102.45 32.19
C ALA A 392 32.64 -101.17 31.70
N ILE A 393 31.40 -100.97 32.10
CA ILE A 393 30.65 -99.74 31.83
C ILE A 393 30.63 -98.92 33.11
N LYS A 394 31.03 -97.65 33.01
CA LYS A 394 31.02 -96.74 34.15
C LYS A 394 29.65 -96.07 34.25
N ASP A 395 28.91 -96.41 35.30
CA ASP A 395 27.74 -95.64 35.71
C ASP A 395 28.19 -94.42 36.52
N ASN A 396 27.80 -93.23 36.06
CA ASN A 396 28.09 -91.96 36.73
C ASN A 396 26.84 -91.36 37.41
N ILE A 397 25.70 -92.07 37.39
CA ILE A 397 24.40 -91.61 37.90
C ILE A 397 24.12 -92.19 39.28
N ILE A 398 24.53 -93.43 39.55
CA ILE A 398 24.32 -94.08 40.85
C ILE A 398 25.65 -94.24 41.58
N ASP A 399 25.95 -93.33 42.51
CA ASP A 399 27.20 -93.32 43.27
C ASP A 399 27.25 -94.40 44.39
N LYS A 400 26.15 -95.16 44.59
CA LYS A 400 26.03 -96.24 45.59
C LYS A 400 25.05 -97.34 45.16
N LEU A 401 25.55 -98.36 44.48
CA LEU A 401 24.96 -99.71 44.48
C LEU A 401 25.94 -100.64 45.20
N SER A 402 25.44 -101.39 46.17
CA SER A 402 26.22 -102.37 46.94
C SER A 402 26.68 -103.51 46.02
N GLU A 403 27.88 -104.07 46.25
CA GLU A 403 28.43 -105.18 45.43
C GLU A 403 27.49 -106.38 45.30
N LYS A 404 26.55 -106.58 46.24
CA LYS A 404 25.55 -107.66 46.21
C LYS A 404 24.42 -107.47 45.19
N GLU A 405 24.25 -106.27 44.64
CA GLU A 405 23.23 -105.96 43.62
C GLU A 405 23.83 -105.91 42.21
N ARG A 406 25.12 -106.25 42.05
CA ARG A 406 25.88 -106.20 40.79
C ARG A 406 26.14 -107.58 40.15
N GLU A 407 25.75 -108.68 40.80
CA GLU A 407 25.88 -110.06 40.28
C GLU A 407 24.66 -110.49 39.46
#